data_AF-A0A497S5R4-F1
#
_entry.id   AF-A0A497S5R4-F1
#
_cell.length_a   1.000
_cell.length_b   1.000
_cell.length_c   1.000
_cell.angle_alpha   90.00
_cell.angle_beta   90.00
_cell.angle_gamma   90.00
#
_symmetry.space_group_name_H-M   'P 1'
#
loop_
_entity.id
_entity.type
_entity.pdbx_description
1 polymer ?
#
loop_
_entity_poly.entity_id
_entity_poly.type
_entity_poly.pdbx_seq_one_letter_code
_entity_poly.pdbx_strand_id
1 'polypeptide(L)'
;HYTYSDILFLREKIMEIEDEKIRNFLFLGLLSIIIGSGNVKRDGGVLKIIKRRNIPPVRILLKNRLRRMYKDLKERNPLHGEIKAEARLGDARNLSVKNDFFDICITSPPYLNWVDYTKVYALELSLLLNSGREISRLRKKTLRSHIGAKKIKKISPISERLFRTMEILRENPDPKKRPEIVEGYFSDIYLSLKSIYASLRDNGIAVIVIGNSCMPSLTIDSDLIMAELSEDIGFDVEKIMVANVRWCDVHGIKKERPVRESILILSK
;
A
#
# COMPACT_ATOMS: atom_id res chain seq x y z
N HIS A 1 16.07 -15.51 25.52
CA HIS A 1 14.91 -14.98 24.76
C HIS A 1 14.65 -15.91 23.58
N TYR A 2 13.54 -16.67 23.63
CA TYR A 2 13.21 -17.73 22.66
C TYR A 2 12.26 -17.29 21.55
N THR A 3 11.99 -15.98 21.42
CA THR A 3 10.99 -15.42 20.51
C THR A 3 11.09 -15.95 19.08
N TYR A 4 12.30 -15.97 18.52
CA TYR A 4 12.52 -16.45 17.15
C TYR A 4 12.14 -17.93 17.00
N SER A 5 12.66 -18.78 17.89
CA SER A 5 12.36 -20.21 17.91
C SER A 5 10.87 -20.48 18.12
N ASP A 6 10.20 -19.74 19.01
CA ASP A 6 8.76 -19.87 19.25
C ASP A 6 7.95 -19.51 17.98
N ILE A 7 8.32 -18.44 17.27
CA ILE A 7 7.64 -18.03 16.03
C ILE A 7 7.80 -19.09 14.95
N LEU A 8 9.02 -19.62 14.77
CA LEU A 8 9.27 -20.65 13.76
C LEU A 8 8.54 -21.94 14.08
N PHE A 9 8.60 -22.40 15.33
CA PHE A 9 7.87 -23.58 15.80
C PHE A 9 6.36 -23.43 15.56
N LEU A 10 5.78 -22.28 15.93
CA LEU A 10 4.35 -22.02 15.72
C LEU A 10 4.01 -21.95 14.23
N ARG A 11 4.87 -21.35 13.40
CA ARG A 11 4.68 -21.32 11.95
C ARG A 11 4.63 -22.73 11.39
N GLU A 12 5.61 -23.57 11.70
CA GLU A 12 5.67 -24.97 11.24
C GLU A 12 4.39 -25.72 11.62
N LYS A 13 3.97 -25.62 12.90
CA LYS A 13 2.74 -26.26 13.37
C LYS A 13 1.46 -25.74 12.73
N ILE A 14 1.41 -24.45 12.42
CA ILE A 14 0.27 -23.89 11.68
C ILE A 14 0.26 -24.40 10.23
N MET A 15 1.43 -24.53 9.59
CA MET A 15 1.53 -25.01 8.21
C MET A 15 1.16 -26.50 8.04
N GLU A 16 1.28 -27.30 9.10
CA GLU A 16 0.82 -28.70 9.14
C GLU A 16 -0.72 -28.85 9.11
N ILE A 17 -1.48 -27.78 9.35
CA ILE A 17 -2.95 -27.83 9.37
C ILE A 17 -3.49 -27.97 7.95
N GLU A 18 -4.30 -29.01 7.69
CA GLU A 18 -4.87 -29.31 6.38
C GLU A 18 -5.91 -28.26 5.95
N ASP A 19 -6.86 -27.92 6.84
CA ASP A 19 -7.91 -26.93 6.56
C ASP A 19 -7.29 -25.55 6.32
N GLU A 20 -7.41 -25.08 5.09
CA GLU A 20 -6.84 -23.81 4.65
C GLU A 20 -7.41 -22.61 5.40
N LYS A 21 -8.70 -22.60 5.73
CA LYS A 21 -9.33 -21.47 6.41
C LYS A 21 -8.80 -21.36 7.84
N ILE A 22 -8.69 -22.49 8.54
CA ILE A 22 -8.13 -22.54 9.89
C ILE A 22 -6.65 -22.17 9.86
N ARG A 23 -5.87 -22.76 8.93
CA ARG A 23 -4.45 -22.45 8.73
C ARG A 23 -4.23 -20.96 8.49
N ASN A 24 -4.95 -20.36 7.54
CA ASN A 24 -4.82 -18.95 7.20
C ASN A 24 -5.25 -18.03 8.35
N PHE A 25 -6.32 -18.38 9.09
CA PHE A 25 -6.76 -17.63 10.27
C PHE A 25 -5.68 -17.61 11.36
N LEU A 26 -5.11 -18.78 11.69
CA LEU A 26 -4.05 -18.89 12.69
C LEU A 26 -2.77 -18.19 12.23
N PHE A 27 -2.40 -18.34 10.96
CA PHE A 27 -1.20 -17.75 10.40
C PHE A 27 -1.30 -16.22 10.34
N LEU A 28 -2.45 -15.67 9.97
CA LEU A 28 -2.73 -14.23 10.07
C LEU A 28 -2.57 -13.73 11.52
N GLY A 29 -3.06 -14.50 12.48
CA GLY A 29 -2.86 -14.24 13.91
C GLY A 29 -1.38 -14.14 14.27
N LEU A 30 -0.57 -15.10 13.81
CA LEU A 30 0.89 -15.11 14.02
C LEU A 30 1.58 -13.91 13.36
N LEU A 31 1.29 -13.61 12.10
CA LEU A 31 1.85 -12.46 11.38
C LEU A 31 1.57 -11.14 12.11
N SER A 32 0.35 -10.98 12.63
CA SER A 32 -0.08 -9.73 13.29
C SER A 32 0.60 -9.42 14.63
N ILE A 33 1.33 -10.38 15.22
CA ILE A 33 2.03 -10.20 16.49
C ILE A 33 3.55 -10.02 16.33
N ILE A 34 4.11 -10.20 15.12
CA ILE A 34 5.56 -10.25 14.88
C ILE A 34 6.27 -9.01 15.44
N ILE A 35 5.84 -7.81 15.02
CA ILE A 35 6.43 -6.55 15.50
C ILE A 35 6.26 -6.37 17.02
N GLY A 36 5.14 -6.83 17.58
CA GLY A 36 4.86 -6.75 19.01
C GLY A 36 5.70 -7.72 19.85
N SER A 37 6.12 -8.83 19.26
CA SER A 37 6.84 -9.92 19.93
C SER A 37 8.35 -9.70 20.06
N GLY A 38 8.90 -8.64 19.44
CA GLY A 38 10.33 -8.37 19.38
C GLY A 38 10.73 -6.97 19.82
N ASN A 39 12.03 -6.71 19.80
CA ASN A 39 12.65 -5.40 20.03
C ASN A 39 12.64 -4.54 18.76
N VAL A 40 11.50 -4.47 18.07
CA VAL A 40 11.38 -3.81 16.77
C VAL A 40 10.15 -2.90 16.73
N LYS A 41 10.27 -1.75 16.08
CA LYS A 41 9.15 -0.88 15.72
C LYS A 41 9.24 -0.44 14.26
N ARG A 42 8.09 -0.16 13.66
CA ARG A 42 8.00 0.55 12.37
C ARG A 42 8.12 2.05 12.64
N ASP A 43 8.95 2.73 11.86
CA ASP A 43 9.20 4.16 12.00
C ASP A 43 9.54 4.76 10.64
N GLY A 44 8.69 5.67 10.12
CA GLY A 44 8.99 6.44 8.92
C GLY A 44 9.38 5.63 7.66
N GLY A 45 8.89 4.40 7.52
CA GLY A 45 9.21 3.52 6.39
C GLY A 45 10.37 2.55 6.60
N VAL A 46 10.92 2.46 7.81
CA VAL A 46 11.95 1.48 8.19
C VAL A 46 11.57 0.69 9.44
N LEU A 47 12.26 -0.44 9.64
CA LEU A 47 12.25 -1.17 10.91
C LEU A 47 13.41 -0.66 11.78
N LYS A 48 13.10 -0.16 12.98
CA LYS A 48 14.10 0.25 13.97
C LYS A 48 14.13 -0.74 15.11
N ILE A 49 15.34 -1.10 15.54
CA ILE A 49 15.55 -1.86 16.77
C ILE A 49 15.35 -0.91 17.95
N ILE A 50 14.54 -1.33 18.93
CA ILE A 50 14.26 -0.57 20.15
C ILE A 50 14.42 -1.46 21.37
N LYS A 51 14.80 -0.87 22.50
CA LYS A 51 14.87 -1.57 23.77
C LYS A 51 13.48 -1.62 24.40
N ARG A 52 12.87 -2.81 24.47
CA ARG A 52 11.68 -3.08 25.29
C ARG A 52 12.09 -3.86 26.52
N ARG A 53 11.66 -3.40 27.71
CA ARG A 53 11.98 -4.06 28.98
C ARG A 53 11.17 -5.33 29.19
N ASN A 54 9.88 -5.30 28.85
CA ASN A 54 8.94 -6.41 29.05
C ASN A 54 8.30 -6.81 27.73
N ILE A 55 8.80 -7.88 27.11
CA ILE A 55 8.18 -8.49 25.93
C ILE A 55 7.41 -9.73 26.39
N PRO A 56 6.07 -9.77 26.24
CA PRO A 56 5.30 -10.95 26.60
C PRO A 56 5.69 -12.16 25.74
N PRO A 57 5.63 -13.39 26.27
CA PRO A 57 5.83 -14.61 25.50
C PRO A 57 4.96 -14.68 24.23
N VAL A 58 5.53 -15.19 23.14
CA VAL A 58 4.86 -15.28 21.82
C VAL A 58 3.51 -16.00 21.93
N ARG A 59 3.47 -17.10 22.70
CA ARG A 59 2.24 -17.88 22.93
C ARG A 59 1.11 -17.06 23.55
N ILE A 60 1.45 -16.17 24.50
CA ILE A 60 0.47 -15.28 25.16
C ILE A 60 -0.03 -14.23 24.17
N LEU A 61 0.87 -13.59 23.41
CA LEU A 61 0.50 -12.62 22.37
C LEU A 61 -0.42 -13.25 21.33
N LEU A 62 -0.07 -14.44 20.84
CA LEU A 62 -0.85 -15.15 19.83
C LEU A 62 -2.22 -15.53 20.37
N LYS A 63 -2.30 -16.14 21.56
CA LYS A 63 -3.57 -16.51 22.21
C LYS A 63 -4.50 -15.30 22.34
N ASN A 64 -3.98 -14.17 22.82
CA ASN A 64 -4.78 -12.96 23.00
C ASN A 64 -5.21 -12.36 21.66
N ARG A 65 -4.36 -12.45 20.62
CA ARG A 65 -4.71 -12.02 19.28
C ARG A 65 -5.82 -12.89 18.67
N LEU A 66 -5.67 -14.21 18.72
CA LEU A 66 -6.65 -15.15 18.18
C LEU A 66 -8.01 -15.04 18.89
N ARG A 67 -8.02 -14.83 20.21
CA ARG A 67 -9.25 -14.55 20.96
C ARG A 67 -9.97 -13.30 20.48
N ARG A 68 -9.24 -12.22 20.19
CA ARG A 68 -9.82 -11.00 19.62
C ARG A 68 -10.38 -11.25 18.22
N MET A 69 -9.60 -11.87 17.34
CA MET A 69 -10.06 -12.22 15.99
C MET A 69 -11.31 -13.10 16.01
N TYR A 70 -11.37 -14.07 16.92
CA TYR A 70 -12.53 -14.94 17.10
C TYR A 70 -13.75 -14.20 17.66
N LYS A 71 -13.53 -13.30 18.62
CA LYS A 71 -14.56 -12.43 19.18
C LYS A 71 -15.15 -11.52 18.09
N ASP A 72 -14.30 -10.90 17.27
CA ASP A 72 -14.71 -10.07 16.13
C ASP A 72 -15.58 -10.84 15.13
N LEU A 73 -15.33 -12.15 14.93
CA LEU A 73 -16.16 -13.01 14.08
C LEU A 73 -17.50 -13.37 14.73
N LYS A 74 -17.55 -13.52 16.05
CA LYS A 74 -18.79 -13.83 16.79
C LYS A 74 -19.73 -12.65 16.95
N GLU A 75 -19.17 -11.46 17.16
CA GLU A 75 -19.95 -10.25 17.46
C GLU A 75 -20.49 -9.56 16.20
N ARG A 76 -20.00 -9.95 15.01
CA ARG A 76 -20.53 -9.45 13.76
C ARG A 76 -21.78 -10.24 13.38
N ASN A 77 -22.89 -9.54 13.20
CA ASN A 77 -24.05 -10.12 12.54
C ASN A 77 -23.62 -10.56 11.13
N PRO A 78 -23.77 -11.85 10.77
CA PRO A 78 -23.54 -12.26 9.41
C PRO A 78 -24.47 -11.41 8.52
N LEU A 79 -23.87 -10.80 7.50
CA LEU A 79 -24.65 -10.15 6.47
C LEU A 79 -25.61 -11.19 5.86
N HIS A 80 -26.86 -10.79 5.59
CA HIS A 80 -27.87 -11.71 5.09
C HIS A 80 -27.63 -12.05 3.61
N GLY A 81 -27.84 -13.32 3.23
CA GLY A 81 -27.70 -13.80 1.85
C GLY A 81 -26.40 -14.56 1.56
N GLU A 82 -26.27 -15.07 0.33
CA GLU A 82 -25.05 -15.74 -0.12
C GLU A 82 -23.98 -14.68 -0.44
N ILE A 83 -22.96 -14.57 0.42
CA ILE A 83 -21.91 -13.57 0.29
C ILE A 83 -20.60 -14.28 -0.04
N LYS A 84 -20.01 -13.86 -1.16
CA LYS A 84 -18.72 -14.34 -1.62
C LYS A 84 -17.67 -13.26 -1.36
N ALA A 85 -16.63 -13.64 -0.64
CA ALA A 85 -15.46 -12.80 -0.41
C ALA A 85 -14.23 -13.53 -0.93
N GLU A 86 -13.46 -12.86 -1.77
CA GLU A 86 -12.27 -13.44 -2.38
C GLU A 86 -11.07 -12.51 -2.18
N ALA A 87 -9.92 -13.11 -1.88
CA ALA A 87 -8.64 -12.42 -1.85
C ALA A 87 -7.72 -13.10 -2.86
N ARG A 88 -7.19 -12.33 -3.81
CA ARG A 88 -6.33 -12.84 -4.89
C ARG A 88 -5.02 -12.06 -4.90
N LEU A 89 -3.91 -12.76 -5.10
CA LEU A 89 -2.62 -12.09 -5.36
C LEU A 89 -2.65 -11.51 -6.78
N GLY A 90 -2.39 -10.22 -6.92
CA GLY A 90 -2.46 -9.53 -8.21
C GLY A 90 -1.59 -8.27 -8.28
N ASP A 91 -1.47 -7.72 -9.48
CA ASP A 91 -0.81 -6.45 -9.77
C ASP A 91 -1.88 -5.46 -10.28
N ALA A 92 -2.08 -4.35 -9.58
CA ALA A 92 -3.13 -3.40 -9.92
C ALA A 92 -2.97 -2.79 -11.33
N ARG A 93 -1.75 -2.78 -11.87
CA ARG A 93 -1.45 -2.30 -13.23
C ARG A 93 -2.01 -3.22 -14.32
N ASN A 94 -2.38 -4.44 -13.96
CA ASN A 94 -2.95 -5.44 -14.85
C ASN A 94 -3.80 -6.43 -14.02
N LEU A 95 -5.01 -6.02 -13.66
CA LEU A 95 -5.93 -6.84 -12.88
C LEU A 95 -6.38 -8.04 -13.72
N SER A 96 -6.24 -9.25 -13.17
CA SER A 96 -6.71 -10.50 -13.77
C SER A 96 -8.20 -10.72 -13.48
N VAL A 97 -9.02 -9.75 -13.87
CA VAL A 97 -10.47 -9.74 -13.68
C VAL A 97 -11.15 -9.47 -15.02
N LYS A 98 -12.42 -9.88 -15.15
CA LYS A 98 -13.20 -9.58 -16.35
C LYS A 98 -13.46 -8.07 -16.42
N ASN A 99 -13.53 -7.55 -17.65
CA ASN A 99 -14.05 -6.20 -17.87
C ASN A 99 -15.51 -6.11 -17.41
N ASP A 100 -15.94 -4.90 -17.03
CA ASP A 100 -17.33 -4.60 -16.67
C ASP A 100 -17.87 -5.54 -15.58
N PHE A 101 -17.05 -5.82 -14.58
CA PHE A 101 -17.34 -6.82 -13.56
C PHE A 101 -17.74 -6.18 -12.22
N PHE A 102 -17.05 -5.12 -11.80
CA PHE A 102 -17.27 -4.48 -10.51
C PHE A 102 -18.18 -3.26 -10.63
N ASP A 103 -19.04 -3.07 -9.63
CA ASP A 103 -19.86 -1.85 -9.50
C ASP A 103 -19.09 -0.72 -8.82
N ILE A 104 -18.22 -1.07 -7.84
CA ILE A 104 -17.48 -0.09 -7.05
C ILE A 104 -16.04 -0.59 -6.83
N CYS A 105 -15.07 0.30 -7.03
CA CYS A 105 -13.69 0.14 -6.58
C CYS A 105 -13.41 1.09 -5.43
N ILE A 106 -12.97 0.57 -4.27
CA ILE A 106 -12.52 1.41 -3.14
C ILE A 106 -11.07 1.05 -2.86
N THR A 107 -10.16 2.03 -2.93
CA THR A 107 -8.73 1.76 -2.76
C THR A 107 -7.94 2.95 -2.22
N SER A 108 -6.73 2.65 -1.75
CA SER A 108 -5.73 3.63 -1.34
C SER A 108 -4.38 3.13 -1.85
N PRO A 109 -3.94 3.51 -3.07
CA PRO A 109 -2.65 3.09 -3.58
C PRO A 109 -1.51 3.55 -2.68
N PRO A 110 -0.33 2.90 -2.72
CA PRO A 110 0.86 3.38 -2.02
C PRO A 110 1.15 4.84 -2.35
N TYR A 111 1.26 5.71 -1.36
CA TYR A 111 1.54 7.13 -1.62
C TYR A 111 2.97 7.33 -2.12
N LEU A 112 3.20 8.44 -2.83
CA LEU A 112 4.53 8.88 -3.26
C LEU A 112 5.35 9.41 -2.06
N ASN A 113 5.72 8.52 -1.14
CA ASN A 113 6.38 8.86 0.12
C ASN A 113 7.78 8.22 0.26
N TRP A 114 8.31 7.61 -0.80
CA TRP A 114 9.61 6.91 -0.80
C TRP A 114 9.69 5.73 0.18
N VAL A 115 8.55 5.24 0.68
CA VAL A 115 8.50 4.10 1.59
C VAL A 115 8.56 2.80 0.81
N ASP A 116 9.54 1.98 1.17
CA ASP A 116 9.69 0.62 0.67
C ASP A 116 8.94 -0.35 1.60
N TYR A 117 7.69 -0.66 1.27
CA TYR A 117 6.87 -1.54 2.09
C TYR A 117 7.47 -2.94 2.26
N THR A 118 8.30 -3.42 1.33
CA THR A 118 9.00 -4.70 1.50
C THR A 118 10.03 -4.67 2.64
N LYS A 119 10.57 -3.48 2.96
CA LYS A 119 11.41 -3.29 4.16
C LYS A 119 10.58 -3.15 5.43
N VAL A 120 9.46 -2.43 5.37
CA VAL A 120 8.55 -2.23 6.51
C VAL A 120 7.96 -3.55 7.00
N TYR A 121 7.66 -4.46 6.08
CA TYR A 121 7.08 -5.77 6.35
C TYR A 121 8.10 -6.91 6.21
N ALA A 122 9.41 -6.63 6.32
CA ALA A 122 10.44 -7.63 6.05
C ALA A 122 10.33 -8.87 6.95
N LEU A 123 9.94 -8.70 8.22
CA LEU A 123 9.79 -9.81 9.18
C LEU A 123 8.58 -10.68 8.84
N GLU A 124 7.45 -10.06 8.51
CA GLU A 124 6.25 -10.76 8.05
C GLU A 124 6.52 -11.50 6.73
N LEU A 125 7.17 -10.83 5.78
CA LEU A 125 7.55 -11.41 4.49
C LEU A 125 8.52 -12.58 4.64
N SER A 126 9.42 -12.57 5.63
CA SER A 126 10.29 -13.72 5.90
C SER A 126 9.58 -14.98 6.39
N LEU A 127 8.33 -14.85 6.88
CA LEU A 127 7.50 -16.03 7.20
C LEU A 127 6.65 -16.47 6.01
N LEU A 128 6.29 -15.52 5.12
CA LEU A 128 5.48 -15.78 3.93
C LEU A 128 6.28 -16.34 2.75
N LEU A 129 7.53 -15.90 2.61
CA LEU A 129 8.38 -16.21 1.46
C LEU A 129 9.55 -17.09 1.89
N ASN A 130 9.97 -17.98 0.99
CA ASN A 130 10.95 -19.02 1.33
C ASN A 130 12.40 -18.54 1.19
N SER A 131 12.64 -17.36 0.61
CA SER A 131 13.99 -16.86 0.40
C SER A 131 14.10 -15.35 0.25
N GLY A 132 15.29 -14.81 0.53
CA GLY A 132 15.63 -13.43 0.20
C GLY A 132 15.56 -13.12 -1.30
N ARG A 133 15.70 -14.14 -2.17
CA ARG A 133 15.51 -14.00 -3.61
C ARG A 133 14.05 -13.70 -3.97
N GLU A 134 13.10 -14.37 -3.32
CA GLU A 134 11.66 -14.08 -3.49
C GLU A 134 11.29 -12.68 -3.00
N ILE A 135 11.81 -12.26 -1.84
CA ILE A 135 11.61 -10.89 -1.32
C ILE A 135 12.16 -9.86 -2.32
N SER A 136 13.36 -10.08 -2.84
CA SER A 136 13.97 -9.21 -3.86
C SER A 136 13.15 -9.15 -5.15
N ARG A 137 12.59 -10.29 -5.59
CA ARG A 137 11.70 -10.36 -6.75
C ARG A 137 10.39 -9.60 -6.51
N LEU A 138 9.78 -9.75 -5.33
CA LEU A 138 8.58 -9.02 -4.94
C LEU A 138 8.84 -7.51 -4.90
N ARG A 139 9.93 -7.09 -4.27
CA ARG A 139 10.36 -5.69 -4.19
C ARG A 139 10.56 -5.02 -5.55
N LYS A 140 10.96 -5.77 -6.57
CA LYS A 140 11.09 -5.24 -7.94
C LYS A 140 9.74 -5.10 -8.66
N LYS A 141 8.72 -5.83 -8.21
CA LYS A 141 7.36 -5.83 -8.77
C LYS A 141 6.43 -4.83 -8.10
N THR A 142 6.77 -4.25 -6.96
CA THR A 142 5.92 -3.23 -6.31
C THR A 142 5.77 -1.99 -7.19
N LEU A 143 4.71 -1.20 -6.92
CA LEU A 143 4.52 0.11 -7.53
C LEU A 143 5.74 1.00 -7.26
N ARG A 144 6.15 1.79 -8.25
CA ARG A 144 7.34 2.63 -8.25
C ARG A 144 7.17 3.88 -7.36
N SER A 145 6.97 3.70 -6.06
CA SER A 145 7.00 4.78 -5.07
C SER A 145 8.33 4.88 -4.32
N HIS A 146 9.32 4.01 -4.60
CA HIS A 146 10.60 3.92 -3.90
C HIS A 146 11.75 3.47 -4.83
N ILE A 147 13.01 3.70 -4.42
CA ILE A 147 14.23 3.40 -5.21
C ILE A 147 14.37 1.90 -5.57
N GLY A 148 13.73 1.01 -4.80
CA GLY A 148 13.86 -0.44 -4.97
C GLY A 148 13.03 -1.05 -6.10
N ALA A 149 12.06 -0.31 -6.65
CA ALA A 149 11.18 -0.79 -7.70
C ALA A 149 11.89 -0.81 -9.06
N LYS A 150 11.51 -1.74 -9.95
CA LYS A 150 12.14 -1.87 -11.28
C LYS A 150 11.76 -0.69 -12.18
N LYS A 151 12.73 -0.18 -12.96
CA LYS A 151 12.46 0.76 -14.06
C LYS A 151 11.73 0.03 -15.21
N ILE A 152 10.54 0.50 -15.59
CA ILE A 152 9.77 0.02 -16.75
C ILE A 152 9.73 1.12 -17.81
N LYS A 153 9.49 0.75 -19.07
CA LYS A 153 9.30 1.68 -20.19
C LYS A 153 8.28 2.76 -19.80
N LYS A 154 8.65 4.01 -20.06
CA LYS A 154 7.80 5.16 -19.78
C LYS A 154 6.53 5.07 -20.62
N ILE A 155 5.41 5.29 -19.98
CA ILE A 155 4.19 5.73 -20.64
C ILE A 155 4.15 7.22 -20.34
N SER A 156 3.91 8.04 -21.35
CA SER A 156 3.78 9.49 -21.17
C SER A 156 2.28 9.80 -21.11
N PRO A 157 1.66 9.75 -19.93
CA PRO A 157 0.28 10.16 -19.82
C PRO A 157 0.16 11.67 -20.03
N ILE A 158 -1.01 12.13 -20.44
CA ILE A 158 -1.29 13.55 -20.63
C ILE A 158 -1.67 14.13 -19.26
N SER A 159 -0.74 14.84 -18.63
CA SER A 159 -1.01 15.66 -17.44
C SER A 159 -0.07 16.86 -17.44
N GLU A 160 -0.66 18.06 -17.57
CA GLU A 160 0.07 19.31 -17.54
C GLU A 160 0.72 19.54 -16.17
N ARG A 161 0.02 19.16 -15.09
CA ARG A 161 0.57 19.25 -13.72
C ARG A 161 1.76 18.33 -13.52
N LEU A 162 1.69 17.10 -14.04
CA LEU A 162 2.83 16.19 -13.97
C LEU A 162 4.01 16.75 -14.77
N PHE A 163 3.77 17.28 -15.97
CA PHE A 163 4.80 17.89 -16.79
C PHE A 163 5.52 19.02 -16.03
N ARG A 164 4.77 20.01 -15.51
CA ARG A 164 5.32 21.13 -14.73
C ARG A 164 6.03 20.67 -13.46
N THR A 165 5.46 19.67 -12.76
CA THR A 165 6.11 19.07 -11.59
C THR A 165 7.47 18.50 -11.95
N MET A 166 7.56 17.79 -13.08
CA MET A 166 8.81 17.19 -13.54
C MET A 166 9.85 18.22 -14.00
N GLU A 167 9.43 19.36 -14.57
CA GLU A 167 10.33 20.47 -14.88
C GLU A 167 11.03 21.00 -13.63
N ILE A 168 10.25 21.40 -12.61
CA ILE A 168 10.78 21.93 -11.34
C ILE A 168 11.72 20.93 -10.66
N LEU A 169 11.36 19.63 -10.65
CA LEU A 169 12.17 18.58 -10.05
C LEU A 169 13.49 18.33 -10.78
N ARG A 170 13.53 18.53 -12.10
CA ARG A 170 14.75 18.37 -12.90
C ARG A 170 15.68 19.56 -12.76
N GLU A 171 15.13 20.77 -12.62
CA GLU A 171 15.89 21.98 -12.33
C GLU A 171 16.45 21.98 -10.90
N ASN A 172 15.73 21.34 -9.96
CA ASN A 172 16.09 21.29 -8.54
C ASN A 172 16.21 19.84 -8.04
N PRO A 173 17.20 19.06 -8.51
CA PRO A 173 17.31 17.65 -8.20
C PRO A 173 17.66 17.41 -6.73
N ASP A 174 16.91 16.53 -6.06
CA ASP A 174 17.26 16.03 -4.73
C ASP A 174 18.20 14.82 -4.85
N PRO A 175 19.36 14.80 -4.15
CA PRO A 175 20.34 13.72 -4.27
C PRO A 175 19.83 12.36 -3.75
N LYS A 176 18.81 12.35 -2.88
CA LYS A 176 18.20 11.16 -2.29
C LYS A 176 16.87 10.80 -2.97
N LYS A 177 16.13 11.79 -3.48
CA LYS A 177 14.81 11.62 -4.08
C LYS A 177 14.84 11.94 -5.58
N ARG A 178 15.25 10.94 -6.33
CA ARG A 178 15.34 10.97 -7.79
C ARG A 178 14.01 11.32 -8.48
N PRO A 179 13.94 12.33 -9.37
CA PRO A 179 12.72 12.68 -10.11
C PRO A 179 12.12 11.53 -10.91
N GLU A 180 12.94 10.58 -11.39
CA GLU A 180 12.43 9.44 -12.18
C GLU A 180 11.53 8.50 -11.37
N ILE A 181 11.58 8.57 -10.03
CA ILE A 181 10.64 7.85 -9.16
C ILE A 181 9.25 8.47 -9.27
N VAL A 182 9.15 9.80 -9.35
CA VAL A 182 7.88 10.52 -9.50
C VAL A 182 7.23 10.16 -10.85
N GLU A 183 8.00 10.22 -11.92
CA GLU A 183 7.54 9.84 -13.27
C GLU A 183 7.13 8.36 -13.33
N GLY A 184 7.92 7.47 -12.72
CA GLY A 184 7.60 6.04 -12.63
C GLY A 184 6.36 5.75 -11.81
N TYR A 185 6.16 6.49 -10.71
CA TYR A 185 4.98 6.40 -9.87
C TYR A 185 3.71 6.73 -10.64
N PHE A 186 3.66 7.88 -11.31
CA PHE A 186 2.46 8.27 -12.06
C PHE A 186 2.22 7.41 -13.30
N SER A 187 3.27 6.86 -13.92
CA SER A 187 3.13 5.83 -14.95
C SER A 187 2.44 4.57 -14.41
N ASP A 188 2.80 4.13 -13.20
CA ASP A 188 2.19 2.96 -12.56
C ASP A 188 0.75 3.23 -12.09
N ILE A 189 0.48 4.45 -11.60
CA ILE A 189 -0.87 4.90 -11.26
C ILE A 189 -1.75 4.91 -12.52
N TYR A 190 -1.26 5.47 -13.63
CA TYR A 190 -2.00 5.49 -14.89
C TYR A 190 -2.41 4.09 -15.37
N LEU A 191 -1.47 3.13 -15.35
CA LEU A 191 -1.77 1.73 -15.67
C LEU A 191 -2.79 1.12 -14.71
N SER A 192 -2.70 1.46 -13.42
CA SER A 192 -3.64 0.97 -12.41
C SER A 192 -5.03 1.55 -12.62
N LEU A 193 -5.15 2.84 -12.89
CA LEU A 193 -6.40 3.52 -13.22
C LEU A 193 -7.03 2.92 -14.47
N LYS A 194 -6.24 2.66 -15.53
CA LYS A 194 -6.74 2.04 -16.76
C LYS A 194 -7.30 0.65 -16.52
N SER A 195 -6.61 -0.14 -15.70
CA SER A 195 -7.05 -1.46 -15.27
C SER A 195 -8.32 -1.40 -14.41
N ILE A 196 -8.43 -0.42 -13.52
CA ILE A 196 -9.66 -0.16 -12.73
C ILE A 196 -10.82 0.23 -13.66
N TYR A 197 -10.62 1.19 -14.56
CA TYR A 197 -11.62 1.63 -15.54
C TYR A 197 -12.17 0.46 -16.35
N ALA A 198 -11.29 -0.36 -16.92
CA ALA A 198 -11.70 -1.53 -17.69
C ALA A 198 -12.53 -2.54 -16.86
N SER A 199 -12.21 -2.70 -15.57
CA SER A 199 -12.89 -3.64 -14.67
C SER A 199 -14.24 -3.16 -14.13
N LEU A 200 -14.49 -1.85 -14.14
CA LEU A 200 -15.75 -1.27 -13.69
C LEU A 200 -16.82 -1.40 -14.78
N ARG A 201 -18.08 -1.61 -14.38
CA ARG A 201 -19.24 -1.49 -15.27
C ARG A 201 -19.48 -0.03 -15.66
N ASP A 202 -20.34 0.17 -16.66
CA ASP A 202 -20.90 1.49 -16.96
C ASP A 202 -21.60 2.07 -15.72
N ASN A 203 -21.37 3.34 -15.41
CA ASN A 203 -21.77 4.01 -14.17
C ASN A 203 -21.09 3.45 -12.90
N GLY A 204 -20.05 2.63 -13.06
CA GLY A 204 -19.26 2.13 -11.95
C GLY A 204 -18.43 3.24 -11.31
N ILE A 205 -18.23 3.14 -10.00
CA ILE A 205 -17.58 4.21 -9.21
C ILE A 205 -16.21 3.76 -8.71
N ALA A 206 -15.18 4.60 -8.86
CA ALA A 206 -13.92 4.44 -8.15
C ALA A 206 -13.77 5.50 -7.06
N VAL A 207 -13.50 5.05 -5.83
CA VAL A 207 -13.20 5.88 -4.66
C VAL A 207 -11.75 5.65 -4.26
N ILE A 208 -10.89 6.63 -4.52
CA ILE A 208 -9.45 6.51 -4.37
C ILE A 208 -8.94 7.50 -3.32
N VAL A 209 -8.38 6.98 -2.23
CA VAL A 209 -7.72 7.80 -1.21
C VAL A 209 -6.26 7.99 -1.60
N ILE A 210 -5.81 9.23 -1.70
CA ILE A 210 -4.44 9.57 -2.09
C ILE A 210 -3.90 10.76 -1.30
N GLY A 211 -2.64 10.65 -0.85
CA GLY A 211 -1.94 11.70 -0.14
C GLY A 211 -0.97 12.48 -1.02
N ASN A 212 -1.00 13.81 -0.93
CA ASN A 212 0.00 14.68 -1.53
C ASN A 212 1.35 14.51 -0.82
N SER A 213 2.42 14.72 -1.58
CA SER A 213 3.79 14.50 -1.12
C SER A 213 4.63 15.76 -1.24
N CYS A 214 5.78 15.75 -0.57
CA CYS A 214 6.66 16.90 -0.46
C CYS A 214 8.10 16.54 -0.78
N MET A 215 8.71 17.42 -1.57
CA MET A 215 10.14 17.49 -1.83
C MET A 215 10.67 18.85 -1.37
N PRO A 216 11.99 19.00 -1.13
CA PRO A 216 12.55 20.30 -0.72
C PRO A 216 12.17 21.45 -1.66
N SER A 217 12.10 21.18 -2.98
CA SER A 217 11.80 22.19 -3.99
C SER A 217 10.30 22.44 -4.21
N LEU A 218 9.41 21.47 -3.94
CA LEU A 218 7.98 21.64 -4.22
C LEU A 218 7.06 20.65 -3.48
N THR A 219 5.76 21.00 -3.44
CA THR A 219 4.68 20.11 -3.02
C THR A 219 4.02 19.44 -4.23
N ILE A 220 4.07 18.11 -4.31
CA ILE A 220 3.50 17.33 -5.42
C ILE A 220 2.03 17.02 -5.12
N ASP A 221 1.14 17.62 -5.92
CA ASP A 221 -0.31 17.42 -5.85
C ASP A 221 -0.72 16.11 -6.53
N SER A 222 -0.51 15.01 -5.81
CA SER A 222 -0.80 13.67 -6.31
C SER A 222 -2.29 13.46 -6.58
N ASP A 223 -3.15 14.12 -5.82
CA ASP A 223 -4.59 14.12 -6.04
C ASP A 223 -5.00 14.80 -7.36
N LEU A 224 -4.48 16.00 -7.63
CA LEU A 224 -4.78 16.73 -8.87
C LEU A 224 -4.15 16.09 -10.10
N ILE A 225 -2.92 15.59 -9.98
CA ILE A 225 -2.29 14.82 -11.06
C ILE A 225 -3.11 13.56 -11.33
N MET A 226 -3.53 12.82 -10.29
CA MET A 226 -4.36 11.62 -10.47
C MET A 226 -5.71 11.93 -11.11
N ALA A 227 -6.31 13.10 -10.82
CA ALA A 227 -7.54 13.55 -11.48
C ALA A 227 -7.33 13.72 -12.99
N GLU A 228 -6.32 14.49 -13.42
CA GLU A 228 -6.00 14.68 -14.85
C GLU A 228 -5.71 13.35 -15.56
N LEU A 229 -4.97 12.46 -14.89
CA LEU A 229 -4.70 11.12 -15.42
C LEU A 229 -5.97 10.27 -15.56
N SER A 230 -6.96 10.48 -14.69
CA SER A 230 -8.23 9.75 -14.73
C SER A 230 -9.11 10.24 -15.88
N GLU A 231 -9.17 11.56 -16.08
CA GLU A 231 -9.87 12.18 -17.22
C GLU A 231 -9.28 11.72 -18.56
N ASP A 232 -7.95 11.67 -18.69
CA ASP A 232 -7.27 11.15 -19.89
C ASP A 232 -7.64 9.69 -20.23
N ILE A 233 -7.99 8.89 -19.21
CA ILE A 233 -8.43 7.49 -19.39
C ILE A 233 -9.91 7.41 -19.81
N GLY A 234 -10.72 8.41 -19.47
CA GLY A 234 -12.16 8.45 -19.71
C GLY A 234 -13.03 8.36 -18.46
N PHE A 235 -12.47 8.55 -17.26
CA PHE A 235 -13.27 8.77 -16.05
C PHE A 235 -13.80 10.21 -16.00
N ASP A 236 -15.00 10.39 -15.45
CA ASP A 236 -15.46 11.69 -14.97
C ASP A 236 -15.01 11.90 -13.51
N VAL A 237 -14.40 13.06 -13.22
CA VAL A 237 -13.96 13.42 -11.87
C VAL A 237 -15.09 14.13 -11.14
N GLU A 238 -15.97 13.35 -10.51
CA GLU A 238 -17.13 13.86 -9.76
C GLU A 238 -16.74 14.76 -8.60
N LYS A 239 -15.72 14.34 -7.82
CA LYS A 239 -15.33 15.07 -6.61
C LYS A 239 -13.92 14.78 -6.13
N ILE A 240 -13.28 15.81 -5.58
CA ILE A 240 -12.07 15.69 -4.77
C ILE A 240 -12.39 16.17 -3.35
N MET A 241 -12.53 15.25 -2.41
CA MET A 241 -12.80 15.57 -1.01
C MET A 241 -11.52 15.62 -0.21
N VAL A 242 -11.31 16.67 0.58
CA VAL A 242 -10.17 16.75 1.50
C VAL A 242 -10.50 15.96 2.77
N ALA A 243 -9.76 14.87 3.02
CA ALA A 243 -9.94 14.04 4.21
C ALA A 243 -9.06 14.50 5.38
N ASN A 244 -7.84 14.96 5.08
CA ASN A 244 -6.90 15.42 6.11
C ASN A 244 -5.94 16.47 5.53
N VAL A 245 -5.40 17.32 6.40
CA VAL A 245 -4.44 18.37 6.04
C VAL A 245 -3.30 18.36 7.05
N ARG A 246 -2.06 18.46 6.55
CA ARG A 246 -0.87 18.55 7.41
C ARG A 246 0.21 19.44 6.80
N TRP A 247 0.99 20.07 7.65
CA TRP A 247 2.19 20.76 7.22
C TRP A 247 3.32 19.77 6.96
N CYS A 248 3.98 19.90 5.83
CA CYS A 248 5.17 19.12 5.54
C CYS A 248 6.35 19.60 6.38
N ASP A 249 7.08 18.65 6.95
CA ASP A 249 8.32 18.90 7.67
C ASP A 249 9.50 18.28 6.92
N VAL A 250 9.68 18.73 5.68
CA VAL A 250 10.80 18.34 4.81
C VAL A 250 11.83 19.45 4.87
N HIS A 251 13.09 19.11 5.16
CA HIS A 251 14.16 20.10 5.18
C HIS A 251 14.28 20.80 3.82
N GLY A 252 14.33 22.13 3.82
CA GLY A 252 14.40 22.96 2.61
C GLY A 252 13.06 23.32 1.98
N ILE A 253 11.93 22.72 2.40
CA ILE A 253 10.63 23.07 1.84
C ILE A 253 10.18 24.45 2.29
N LYS A 254 9.78 25.29 1.32
CA LYS A 254 9.09 26.54 1.59
C LYS A 254 7.66 26.21 2.00
N LYS A 255 7.31 26.48 3.27
CA LYS A 255 5.98 26.16 3.86
C LYS A 255 4.90 27.14 3.39
N GLU A 256 4.64 27.17 2.08
CA GLU A 256 3.65 28.08 1.47
C GLU A 256 2.21 27.57 1.65
N ARG A 257 2.02 26.25 1.60
CA ARG A 257 0.72 25.60 1.85
C ARG A 257 0.90 24.21 2.46
N PRO A 258 -0.12 23.69 3.17
CA PRO A 258 -0.08 22.32 3.66
C PRO A 258 -0.31 21.31 2.53
N VAL A 259 0.11 20.06 2.77
CA VAL A 259 -0.33 18.92 1.95
C VAL A 259 -1.62 18.35 2.50
N ARG A 260 -2.39 17.75 1.60
CA ARG A 260 -3.64 17.09 1.94
C ARG A 260 -3.64 15.62 1.56
N GLU A 261 -4.42 14.86 2.31
CA GLU A 261 -4.95 13.57 1.89
C GLU A 261 -6.35 13.80 1.37
N SER A 262 -6.60 13.28 0.17
CA SER A 262 -7.82 13.51 -0.58
C SER A 262 -8.48 12.19 -0.94
N ILE A 263 -9.81 12.22 -1.10
CA ILE A 263 -10.61 11.13 -1.66
C ILE A 263 -11.09 11.61 -3.03
N LEU A 264 -10.58 10.98 -4.09
CA LEU A 264 -11.06 11.14 -5.46
C LEU A 264 -12.26 10.21 -5.66
N ILE A 265 -13.37 10.78 -6.10
CA ILE A 265 -14.56 10.05 -6.53
C ILE A 265 -14.64 10.18 -8.04
N LEU A 266 -14.60 9.05 -8.74
CA LEU A 266 -14.58 8.94 -10.19
C LEU A 266 -15.75 8.06 -10.66
N SER A 267 -16.37 8.41 -11.78
CA SER A 267 -17.38 7.60 -12.48
C SER A 267 -16.87 7.16 -13.85
N LYS A 268 -17.21 5.93 -14.23
CA LYS A 268 -17.03 5.40 -15.60
C LYS A 268 -18.28 5.60 -16.43
#